data_AF-A0A1X7PCW2-F1
#
_entry.id   AF-A0A1X7PCW2-F1
#
_cell.length_a   1.000
_cell.length_b   1.000
_cell.length_c   1.000
_cell.angle_alpha   90.00
_cell.angle_beta   90.00
_cell.angle_gamma   90.00
#
_symmetry.space_group_name_H-M   'P 1'
#
loop_
_entity.id
_entity.type
_entity.pdbx_description
1 polymer ?
#
loop_
_entity_poly.entity_id
_entity_poly.type
_entity_poly.pdbx_seq_one_letter_code
_entity_poly.pdbx_strand_id
1 'polypeptide(L)'
;MPLDPYLAERLPYLEGLAYPLDPEQAARLVAFEQDPGPWSLPEGVAVSDARVDGPHGAIPLRVYEPAVEPGRALLWVHGGGFQAGSIDMPESHVVAAELAARAECRVVSVDYRLADGEVTFPVPLDDVHAAWLHLREQTPSATPVALGGASAGAALALAAALRVRDAGLQLPDHLLLAYPFVHFPNPSVDDAVARELMTLPAILRFPPASIEAMVRTYVGRLSDLPPHALPGAAPLGGLPPTSVMVAEFDELRGSAELLLRQLAEAGAAVTGYLAHGMPHGHLNRTPALPEVDRSLAFFAAQLRTLV
;
A
#
# COMPACT_ATOMS: atom_id res chain seq x y z
N MET A 1 5.87 17.32 13.39
CA MET A 1 6.54 18.33 12.54
C MET A 1 5.48 19.00 11.68
N PRO A 2 5.68 20.20 11.10
CA PRO A 2 4.69 20.74 10.16
C PRO A 2 4.54 19.80 8.95
N LEU A 3 3.42 19.94 8.23
CA LEU A 3 3.25 19.34 6.91
C LEU A 3 4.43 19.74 6.02
N ASP A 4 4.82 18.85 5.10
CA ASP A 4 5.86 19.14 4.14
C ASP A 4 5.62 20.47 3.42
N PRO A 5 6.64 21.35 3.32
CA PRO A 5 6.46 22.69 2.79
C PRO A 5 5.87 22.73 1.37
N TYR A 6 6.28 21.79 0.51
CA TYR A 6 5.77 21.74 -0.86
C TYR A 6 4.28 21.38 -0.89
N LEU A 7 3.87 20.41 -0.05
CA LEU A 7 2.45 20.06 0.08
C LEU A 7 1.65 21.18 0.73
N ALA A 8 2.21 21.84 1.75
CA ALA A 8 1.58 22.94 2.47
C ALA A 8 1.24 24.13 1.54
N GLU A 9 2.18 24.52 0.67
CA GLU A 9 1.97 25.59 -0.32
C GLU A 9 0.84 25.27 -1.33
N ARG A 10 0.50 23.99 -1.49
CA ARG A 10 -0.49 23.50 -2.45
C ARG A 10 -1.85 23.20 -1.85
N LEU A 11 -1.99 23.22 -0.52
CA LEU A 11 -3.29 23.02 0.15
C LEU A 11 -4.42 23.92 -0.39
N PRO A 12 -4.18 25.20 -0.80
CA PRO A 12 -5.23 26.03 -1.39
C PRO A 12 -5.89 25.43 -2.65
N TYR A 13 -5.20 24.56 -3.40
CA TYR A 13 -5.83 23.85 -4.53
C TYR A 13 -6.94 22.89 -4.10
N LEU A 14 -6.93 22.44 -2.85
CA LEU A 14 -7.88 21.47 -2.31
C LEU A 14 -9.07 22.11 -1.58
N GLU A 15 -9.04 23.43 -1.36
CA GLU A 15 -10.12 24.12 -0.65
C GLU A 15 -11.46 24.00 -1.38
N GLY A 16 -12.46 23.50 -0.66
CA GLY A 16 -13.82 23.35 -1.19
C GLY A 16 -14.00 22.24 -2.23
N LEU A 17 -13.01 21.36 -2.45
CA LEU A 17 -13.20 20.17 -3.27
C LEU A 17 -14.14 19.19 -2.56
N ALA A 18 -15.13 18.66 -3.31
CA ALA A 18 -16.05 17.64 -2.84
C ALA A 18 -16.43 16.72 -4.01
N TYR A 19 -16.44 15.41 -3.78
CA TYR A 19 -16.81 14.45 -4.83
C TYR A 19 -18.34 14.40 -5.05
N PRO A 20 -18.81 14.18 -6.29
CA PRO A 20 -18.02 14.11 -7.53
C PRO A 20 -17.47 15.49 -7.94
N LEU A 21 -16.25 15.52 -8.47
CA LEU A 21 -15.58 16.76 -8.86
C LEU A 21 -16.13 17.27 -10.20
N ASP A 22 -16.42 18.56 -10.28
CA ASP A 22 -16.61 19.24 -11.57
C ASP A 22 -15.26 19.42 -12.31
N PRO A 23 -15.26 19.85 -13.60
CA PRO A 23 -14.02 20.02 -14.35
C PRO A 23 -13.01 21.00 -13.75
N GLU A 24 -13.47 22.05 -13.07
CA GLU A 24 -12.60 23.04 -12.43
C GLU A 24 -11.95 22.45 -11.16
N GLN A 25 -12.76 21.78 -10.34
CA GLN A 25 -12.31 21.03 -9.19
C GLN A 25 -11.32 19.92 -9.56
N ALA A 26 -11.57 19.20 -10.66
CA ALA A 26 -10.66 18.18 -11.19
C ALA A 26 -9.33 18.81 -11.64
N ALA A 27 -9.35 19.95 -12.34
CA ALA A 27 -8.13 20.64 -12.74
C ALA A 27 -7.31 21.13 -11.54
N ARG A 28 -7.99 21.58 -10.47
CA ARG A 28 -7.32 21.95 -9.21
C ARG A 28 -6.73 20.74 -8.48
N LEU A 29 -7.40 19.59 -8.48
CA LEU A 29 -6.83 18.36 -7.94
C LEU A 29 -5.58 17.94 -8.72
N VAL A 30 -5.64 17.96 -10.06
CA VAL A 30 -4.46 17.72 -10.91
C VAL A 30 -3.34 18.70 -10.58
N ALA A 31 -3.66 19.99 -10.36
CA ALA A 31 -2.68 20.96 -9.91
C ALA A 31 -2.06 20.51 -8.58
N PHE A 32 -2.84 20.22 -7.53
CA PHE A 32 -2.30 19.69 -6.27
C PHE A 32 -1.36 18.47 -6.48
N GLU A 33 -1.73 17.56 -7.38
CA GLU A 33 -1.02 16.32 -7.69
C GLU A 33 0.31 16.50 -8.43
N GLN A 34 0.59 17.68 -9.03
CA GLN A 34 1.87 17.90 -9.72
C GLN A 34 3.05 17.84 -8.76
N ASP A 35 4.08 17.08 -9.13
CA ASP A 35 5.33 16.94 -8.39
C ASP A 35 6.31 18.08 -8.63
N PRO A 36 7.25 18.32 -7.69
CA PRO A 36 8.23 19.41 -7.79
C PRO A 36 9.24 19.21 -8.94
N GLY A 37 9.34 18.00 -9.47
CA GLY A 37 10.23 17.67 -10.58
C GLY A 37 9.67 16.53 -11.42
N PRO A 38 10.16 16.38 -12.67
CA PRO A 38 9.77 15.27 -13.50
C PRO A 38 10.33 13.96 -12.92
N TRP A 39 9.64 12.87 -13.21
CA TRP A 39 10.14 11.52 -12.97
C TRP A 39 10.26 10.77 -14.30
N SER A 40 11.26 9.93 -14.39
CA SER A 40 11.48 9.00 -15.48
C SER A 40 11.81 7.64 -14.91
N LEU A 41 11.47 6.59 -15.65
CA LEU A 41 11.84 5.22 -15.31
C LEU A 41 13.35 5.13 -14.99
N PRO A 42 13.75 4.56 -13.84
CA PRO A 42 15.15 4.39 -13.49
C PRO A 42 15.92 3.61 -14.57
N GLU A 43 17.16 4.02 -14.83
CA GLU A 43 18.02 3.33 -15.77
C GLU A 43 18.23 1.86 -15.34
N GLY A 44 18.20 0.96 -16.32
CA GLY A 44 18.38 -0.47 -16.06
C GLY A 44 17.17 -1.18 -15.48
N VAL A 45 15.97 -0.57 -15.48
CA VAL A 45 14.71 -1.28 -15.19
C VAL A 45 13.94 -1.51 -16.48
N ALA A 46 13.67 -2.78 -16.82
CA ALA A 46 12.77 -3.15 -17.90
C ALA A 46 11.35 -3.35 -17.36
N VAL A 47 10.35 -2.88 -18.09
CA VAL A 47 8.93 -2.99 -17.70
C VAL A 47 8.17 -3.79 -18.76
N SER A 48 7.42 -4.78 -18.30
CA SER A 48 6.56 -5.59 -19.18
C SER A 48 5.26 -5.96 -18.48
N ASP A 49 4.16 -5.94 -19.24
CA ASP A 49 2.88 -6.42 -18.74
C ASP A 49 2.78 -7.95 -18.88
N ALA A 50 2.12 -8.58 -17.91
CA ALA A 50 1.86 -10.00 -17.85
C ALA A 50 0.44 -10.26 -17.34
N ARG A 51 0.02 -11.52 -17.32
CA ARG A 51 -1.27 -11.94 -16.77
C ARG A 51 -1.13 -13.28 -16.08
N VAL A 52 -1.93 -13.49 -15.04
CA VAL A 52 -2.10 -14.78 -14.38
C VAL A 52 -3.58 -15.15 -14.33
N ASP A 53 -3.89 -16.43 -14.46
CA ASP A 53 -5.25 -16.91 -14.25
C ASP A 53 -5.60 -16.92 -12.76
N GLY A 54 -6.60 -16.12 -12.39
CA GLY A 54 -7.19 -16.09 -11.06
C GLY A 54 -8.51 -16.86 -10.99
N PRO A 55 -9.03 -17.10 -9.78
CA PRO A 55 -10.30 -17.81 -9.59
C PRO A 55 -11.51 -17.07 -10.21
N HIS A 56 -11.39 -15.76 -10.42
CA HIS A 56 -12.42 -14.90 -11.00
C HIS A 56 -12.08 -14.47 -12.45
N GLY A 57 -11.09 -15.12 -13.07
CA GLY A 57 -10.57 -14.82 -14.42
C GLY A 57 -9.17 -14.19 -14.40
N ALA A 58 -8.65 -13.83 -15.58
CA ALA A 58 -7.28 -13.36 -15.75
C ALA A 58 -6.99 -12.00 -15.08
N ILE A 59 -5.98 -11.97 -14.20
CA ILE A 59 -5.53 -10.83 -13.41
C ILE A 59 -4.34 -10.18 -14.12
N PRO A 60 -4.38 -8.87 -14.44
CA PRO A 60 -3.25 -8.15 -15.01
C PRO A 60 -2.12 -7.98 -13.98
N LEU A 61 -0.89 -8.14 -14.46
CA LEU A 61 0.34 -7.92 -13.70
C LEU A 61 1.26 -7.00 -14.51
N ARG A 62 2.14 -6.29 -13.82
CA ARG A 62 3.27 -5.57 -14.44
C ARG A 62 4.55 -5.94 -13.74
N VAL A 63 5.52 -6.39 -14.51
CA VAL A 63 6.81 -6.87 -14.05
C VAL A 63 7.86 -5.79 -14.30
N TYR A 64 8.66 -5.52 -13.27
CA TYR A 64 9.79 -4.60 -13.27
C TYR A 64 11.03 -5.42 -13.03
N GLU A 65 11.84 -5.57 -14.07
CA GLU A 65 13.04 -6.39 -14.06
C GLU A 65 14.28 -5.49 -13.96
N PRO A 66 15.13 -5.65 -12.93
CA PRO A 66 16.42 -4.96 -12.90
C PRO A 66 17.36 -5.55 -13.96
N ALA A 67 18.34 -4.78 -14.43
CA ALA A 67 19.28 -5.21 -15.46
C ALA A 67 20.25 -6.33 -14.99
N VAL A 68 20.31 -6.57 -13.68
CA VAL A 68 21.07 -7.65 -13.06
C VAL A 68 20.14 -8.83 -12.76
N GLU A 69 20.69 -10.05 -12.68
CA GLU A 69 19.90 -11.21 -12.23
C GLU A 69 19.38 -10.94 -10.81
N PRO A 70 18.05 -10.87 -10.60
CA PRO A 70 17.50 -10.46 -9.33
C PRO A 70 17.71 -11.54 -8.27
N GLY A 71 18.45 -11.21 -7.21
CA GLY A 71 18.62 -12.08 -6.05
C GLY A 71 17.41 -12.12 -5.10
N ARG A 72 16.28 -11.48 -5.46
CA ARG A 72 15.05 -11.38 -4.67
C ARG A 72 13.87 -10.87 -5.50
N ALA A 73 12.65 -11.18 -5.08
CA ALA A 73 11.44 -10.64 -5.69
C ALA A 73 10.47 -10.01 -4.69
N LEU A 74 9.56 -9.17 -5.19
CA LEU A 74 8.50 -8.51 -4.42
C LEU A 74 7.19 -8.57 -5.21
N LEU A 75 6.10 -9.02 -4.57
CA LEU A 75 4.75 -8.70 -5.04
C LEU A 75 4.32 -7.37 -4.40
N TRP A 76 3.92 -6.39 -5.21
CA TRP A 76 3.45 -5.08 -4.75
C TRP A 76 1.96 -4.87 -5.06
N VAL A 77 1.19 -4.43 -4.06
CA VAL A 77 -0.25 -4.23 -4.14
C VAL A 77 -0.58 -2.76 -3.92
N HIS A 78 -1.18 -2.11 -4.92
CA HIS A 78 -1.52 -0.69 -4.84
C HIS A 78 -2.66 -0.41 -3.84
N GLY A 79 -2.78 0.83 -3.37
CA GLY A 79 -3.87 1.28 -2.50
C GLY A 79 -5.12 1.69 -3.28
N GLY A 80 -5.85 2.68 -2.76
CA GLY A 80 -7.09 3.18 -3.36
C GLY A 80 -8.37 2.65 -2.70
N GLY A 81 -8.30 2.31 -1.41
CA GLY A 81 -9.49 1.99 -0.61
C GLY A 81 -10.28 0.78 -1.11
N PHE A 82 -9.60 -0.19 -1.73
CA PHE A 82 -10.18 -1.37 -2.38
C PHE A 82 -11.06 -1.11 -3.61
N GLN A 83 -11.47 0.14 -3.86
CA GLN A 83 -12.47 0.52 -4.87
C GLN A 83 -11.95 1.48 -5.96
N ALA A 84 -10.69 1.89 -5.87
CA ALA A 84 -10.01 2.79 -6.80
C ALA A 84 -8.52 2.43 -6.91
N GLY A 85 -7.82 3.14 -7.79
CA GLY A 85 -6.41 2.88 -8.09
C GLY A 85 -6.23 1.99 -9.32
N SER A 86 -4.99 1.90 -9.78
CA SER A 86 -4.62 1.00 -10.87
C SER A 86 -3.11 0.75 -10.85
N ILE A 87 -2.67 -0.22 -11.64
CA ILE A 87 -1.24 -0.50 -11.85
C ILE A 87 -0.43 0.67 -12.47
N ASP A 88 -1.11 1.67 -13.03
CA ASP A 88 -0.48 2.85 -13.66
C ASP A 88 -0.26 4.01 -12.68
N MET A 89 -0.91 4.01 -11.51
CA MET A 89 -0.77 5.10 -10.54
C MET A 89 0.66 5.15 -9.98
N PRO A 90 1.19 6.33 -9.59
CA PRO A 90 2.53 6.43 -9.02
C PRO A 90 2.79 5.49 -7.83
N GLU A 91 1.82 5.29 -6.94
CA GLU A 91 1.93 4.36 -5.79
C GLU A 91 2.17 2.91 -6.21
N SER A 92 1.85 2.56 -7.45
CA SER A 92 2.16 1.27 -8.07
C SER A 92 3.40 1.40 -8.96
N HIS A 93 3.31 2.20 -10.02
CA HIS A 93 4.30 2.24 -11.09
C HIS A 93 5.65 2.81 -10.67
N VAL A 94 5.64 3.98 -10.03
CA VAL A 94 6.87 4.64 -9.58
C VAL A 94 7.50 3.85 -8.45
N VAL A 95 6.70 3.40 -7.48
CA VAL A 95 7.19 2.59 -6.35
C VAL A 95 7.85 1.31 -6.85
N ALA A 96 7.20 0.55 -7.73
CA ALA A 96 7.74 -0.71 -8.21
C ALA A 96 9.03 -0.52 -9.02
N ALA A 97 9.09 0.49 -9.88
CA ALA A 97 10.29 0.81 -10.64
C ALA A 97 11.46 1.26 -9.75
N GLU A 98 11.19 2.11 -8.75
CA GLU A 98 12.20 2.59 -7.81
C GLU A 98 12.71 1.48 -6.89
N LEU A 99 11.83 0.60 -6.40
CA LEU A 99 12.25 -0.55 -5.60
C LEU A 99 13.04 -1.57 -6.42
N ALA A 100 12.66 -1.80 -7.68
CA ALA A 100 13.41 -2.66 -8.58
C ALA A 100 14.84 -2.16 -8.78
N ALA A 101 15.00 -0.86 -9.04
CA ALA A 101 16.32 -0.23 -9.21
C ALA A 101 17.14 -0.20 -7.91
N ARG A 102 16.57 0.30 -6.81
CA ARG A 102 17.30 0.55 -5.56
C ARG A 102 17.67 -0.73 -4.80
N ALA A 103 16.91 -1.80 -5.01
CA ALA A 103 17.09 -3.07 -4.30
C ALA A 103 17.53 -4.23 -5.21
N GLU A 104 17.75 -3.99 -6.51
CA GLU A 104 18.06 -5.02 -7.51
C GLU A 104 17.08 -6.20 -7.40
N CYS A 105 15.80 -5.86 -7.35
CA CYS A 105 14.69 -6.75 -7.03
C CYS A 105 13.74 -6.87 -8.21
N ARG A 106 13.31 -8.09 -8.55
CA ARG A 106 12.15 -8.24 -9.44
C ARG A 106 10.91 -7.79 -8.71
N VAL A 107 10.23 -6.75 -9.19
CA VAL A 107 8.95 -6.32 -8.60
C VAL A 107 7.82 -6.71 -9.55
N VAL A 108 6.78 -7.33 -9.02
CA VAL A 108 5.53 -7.62 -9.74
C VAL A 108 4.41 -6.85 -9.08
N SER A 109 3.86 -5.86 -9.79
CA SER A 109 2.64 -5.18 -9.35
C SER A 109 1.41 -5.94 -9.82
N VAL A 110 0.40 -6.04 -8.96
CA VAL A 110 -0.89 -6.69 -9.27
C VAL A 110 -2.00 -5.66 -9.44
N ASP A 111 -2.75 -5.76 -10.53
CA ASP A 111 -3.95 -4.96 -10.81
C ASP A 111 -5.19 -5.75 -10.35
N TYR A 112 -5.40 -5.81 -9.04
CA TYR A 112 -6.47 -6.61 -8.45
C TYR A 112 -7.85 -6.02 -8.77
N ARG A 113 -8.90 -6.86 -8.82
CA ARG A 113 -10.26 -6.36 -9.09
C ARG A 113 -10.72 -5.43 -7.96
N LEU A 114 -11.20 -4.25 -8.34
CA LEU A 114 -11.72 -3.25 -7.41
C LEU A 114 -13.13 -3.61 -6.95
N ALA A 115 -13.45 -3.29 -5.70
CA ALA A 115 -14.80 -3.38 -5.19
C ALA A 115 -15.69 -2.27 -5.76
N ASP A 116 -16.84 -2.63 -6.31
CA ASP A 116 -17.77 -1.71 -6.98
C ASP A 116 -19.24 -1.97 -6.58
N GLY A 117 -19.46 -2.86 -5.62
CA GLY A 117 -20.78 -3.28 -5.15
C GLY A 117 -21.25 -4.62 -5.76
N GLU A 118 -20.72 -5.01 -6.92
CA GLU A 118 -20.86 -6.38 -7.45
C GLU A 118 -19.65 -7.22 -7.07
N VAL A 119 -18.45 -6.65 -7.26
CA VAL A 119 -17.20 -7.16 -6.72
C VAL A 119 -17.09 -6.74 -5.26
N THR A 120 -16.93 -7.71 -4.38
CA THR A 120 -16.73 -7.53 -2.94
C THR A 120 -15.72 -8.56 -2.41
N PHE A 121 -15.30 -8.43 -1.16
CA PHE A 121 -14.53 -9.45 -0.46
C PHE A 121 -15.20 -10.84 -0.63
N PRO A 122 -14.45 -11.91 -0.95
CA PRO A 122 -13.00 -12.00 -0.97
C PRO A 122 -12.34 -11.76 -2.34
N VAL A 123 -13.06 -11.30 -3.38
CA VAL A 123 -12.52 -11.25 -4.76
C VAL A 123 -11.19 -10.49 -4.88
N PRO A 124 -11.02 -9.27 -4.33
CA PRO A 124 -9.73 -8.57 -4.40
C PRO A 124 -8.59 -9.34 -3.70
N LEU A 125 -8.89 -10.03 -2.58
CA LEU A 125 -7.92 -10.83 -1.84
C LEU A 125 -7.57 -12.12 -2.59
N ASP A 126 -8.54 -12.76 -3.22
CA ASP A 126 -8.33 -13.94 -4.07
C ASP A 126 -7.35 -13.62 -5.21
N ASP A 127 -7.45 -12.43 -5.80
CA ASP A 127 -6.55 -11.99 -6.87
C ASP A 127 -5.11 -11.78 -6.40
N VAL A 128 -4.94 -11.08 -5.27
CA VAL A 128 -3.62 -10.89 -4.66
C VAL A 128 -3.00 -12.23 -4.26
N HIS A 129 -3.81 -13.15 -3.74
CA HIS A 129 -3.32 -14.49 -3.38
C HIS A 129 -2.92 -15.32 -4.62
N ALA A 130 -3.68 -15.26 -5.70
CA ALA A 130 -3.33 -15.93 -6.96
C ALA A 130 -2.03 -15.36 -7.56
N ALA A 131 -1.88 -14.03 -7.56
CA ALA A 131 -0.66 -13.36 -7.99
C ALA A 131 0.55 -13.73 -7.13
N TRP A 132 0.37 -13.86 -5.81
CA TRP A 132 1.41 -14.35 -4.89
C TRP A 132 1.87 -15.77 -5.24
N LEU A 133 0.94 -16.71 -5.40
CA LEU A 133 1.28 -18.10 -5.73
C LEU A 133 2.03 -18.17 -7.07
N HIS A 134 1.59 -17.39 -8.05
CA HIS A 134 2.25 -17.31 -9.35
C HIS A 134 3.69 -16.76 -9.26
N LEU A 135 3.90 -15.66 -8.54
CA LEU A 135 5.25 -15.13 -8.33
C LEU A 135 6.15 -16.15 -7.62
N ARG A 136 5.62 -16.83 -6.60
CA ARG A 136 6.36 -17.88 -5.88
C ARG A 136 6.71 -19.07 -6.75
N GLU A 137 5.83 -19.49 -7.66
CA GLU A 137 6.09 -20.57 -8.61
C GLU A 137 7.17 -20.20 -9.65
N GLN A 138 7.17 -18.94 -10.10
CA GLN A 138 8.16 -18.44 -11.06
C GLN A 138 9.52 -18.12 -10.45
N THR A 139 9.60 -18.03 -9.12
CA THR A 139 10.82 -17.64 -8.41
C THR A 139 11.53 -18.88 -7.88
N PRO A 140 12.85 -19.05 -8.12
CA PRO A 140 13.59 -20.19 -7.57
C PRO A 140 13.40 -20.31 -6.06
N SER A 141 13.29 -21.53 -5.53
CA SER A 141 12.94 -21.75 -4.12
C SER A 141 13.91 -21.11 -3.12
N ALA A 142 15.19 -20.98 -3.49
CA ALA A 142 16.24 -20.35 -2.69
C ALA A 142 16.26 -18.82 -2.80
N THR A 143 15.47 -18.23 -3.71
CA THR A 143 15.37 -16.77 -3.87
C THR A 143 14.30 -16.24 -2.91
N PRO A 144 14.65 -15.28 -2.04
CA PRO A 144 13.70 -14.68 -1.11
C PRO A 144 12.65 -13.86 -1.87
N VAL A 145 11.40 -13.93 -1.41
CA VAL A 145 10.27 -13.18 -1.98
C VAL A 145 9.53 -12.45 -0.88
N ALA A 146 9.46 -11.13 -1.02
CA ALA A 146 8.67 -10.26 -0.17
C ALA A 146 7.26 -10.04 -0.73
N LEU A 147 6.34 -9.66 0.14
CA LEU A 147 4.99 -9.23 -0.22
C LEU A 147 4.73 -7.85 0.42
N GLY A 148 4.24 -6.90 -0.36
CA GLY A 148 4.02 -5.56 0.13
C GLY A 148 2.87 -4.86 -0.56
N GLY A 149 2.50 -3.71 0.01
CA GLY A 149 1.50 -2.85 -0.58
C GLY A 149 1.30 -1.58 0.22
N ALA A 150 0.42 -0.74 -0.27
CA ALA A 150 0.11 0.56 0.30
C ALA A 150 -1.37 0.68 0.67
N SER A 151 -1.68 1.33 1.80
CA SER A 151 -3.06 1.59 2.24
C SER A 151 -3.93 0.31 2.25
N ALA A 152 -5.00 0.26 1.46
CA ALA A 152 -5.84 -0.91 1.23
C ALA A 152 -5.06 -2.10 0.63
N GLY A 153 -4.09 -1.85 -0.26
CA GLY A 153 -3.19 -2.87 -0.79
C GLY A 153 -2.29 -3.48 0.27
N ALA A 154 -1.87 -2.69 1.26
CA ALA A 154 -1.15 -3.22 2.43
C ALA A 154 -2.03 -4.17 3.25
N ALA A 155 -3.33 -3.90 3.32
CA ALA A 155 -4.29 -4.81 3.94
C ALA A 155 -4.46 -6.11 3.15
N LEU A 156 -4.60 -6.03 1.83
CA LEU A 156 -4.67 -7.21 0.99
C LEU A 156 -3.38 -8.04 1.05
N ALA A 157 -2.21 -7.39 1.07
CA ALA A 157 -0.91 -8.03 1.25
C ALA A 157 -0.82 -8.78 2.59
N LEU A 158 -1.19 -8.13 3.70
CA LEU A 158 -1.21 -8.78 5.03
C LEU A 158 -2.22 -9.93 5.08
N ALA A 159 -3.43 -9.74 4.53
CA ALA A 159 -4.45 -10.78 4.47
C ALA A 159 -4.02 -12.00 3.63
N ALA A 160 -3.32 -11.77 2.51
CA ALA A 160 -2.76 -12.83 1.69
C ALA A 160 -1.66 -13.59 2.43
N ALA A 161 -0.78 -12.90 3.16
CA ALA A 161 0.24 -13.53 3.99
C ALA A 161 -0.37 -14.42 5.10
N LEU A 162 -1.43 -13.95 5.76
CA LEU A 162 -2.20 -14.74 6.72
C LEU A 162 -2.80 -15.99 6.06
N ARG A 163 -3.37 -15.87 4.85
CA ARG A 163 -3.93 -17.00 4.12
C ARG A 163 -2.88 -18.04 3.74
N VAL A 164 -1.68 -17.59 3.33
CA VAL A 164 -0.51 -18.45 3.07
C VAL A 164 -0.08 -19.19 4.33
N ARG A 165 0.02 -18.48 5.46
CA ARG A 165 0.34 -19.06 6.77
C ARG A 165 -0.66 -20.15 7.15
N ASP A 166 -1.95 -19.82 7.08
CA ASP A 166 -3.03 -20.68 7.55
C ASP A 166 -3.19 -21.92 6.66
N ALA A 167 -2.78 -21.82 5.39
CA ALA A 167 -2.70 -22.95 4.46
C ALA A 167 -1.41 -23.80 4.62
N GLY A 168 -0.48 -23.43 5.50
CA GLY A 168 0.80 -24.13 5.67
C GLY A 168 1.71 -24.03 4.45
N LEU A 169 1.55 -22.99 3.63
CA LEU A 169 2.36 -22.74 2.45
C LEU A 169 3.63 -21.97 2.82
N GLN A 170 4.60 -21.89 1.89
CA GLN A 170 5.80 -21.09 2.09
C GLN A 170 5.43 -19.61 2.23
N LEU A 171 5.71 -19.05 3.41
CA LEU A 171 5.49 -17.65 3.74
C LEU A 171 6.35 -16.73 2.89
N PRO A 172 5.94 -15.46 2.71
CA PRO A 172 6.86 -14.41 2.29
C PRO A 172 8.03 -14.32 3.25
N ASP A 173 9.21 -13.99 2.73
CA ASP A 173 10.40 -13.77 3.56
C ASP A 173 10.33 -12.44 4.31
N HIS A 174 9.50 -11.49 3.83
CA HIS A 174 9.31 -10.18 4.44
C HIS A 174 7.98 -9.53 4.03
N LEU A 175 7.40 -8.72 4.90
CA LEU A 175 6.25 -7.86 4.58
C LEU A 175 6.62 -6.37 4.55
N LEU A 176 6.17 -5.64 3.52
CA LEU A 176 6.38 -4.19 3.39
C LEU A 176 5.03 -3.47 3.31
N LEU A 177 4.63 -2.80 4.39
CA LEU A 177 3.28 -2.25 4.54
C LEU A 177 3.35 -0.72 4.64
N ALA A 178 2.93 0.00 3.60
CA ALA A 178 2.89 1.46 3.59
C ALA A 178 1.55 1.97 4.12
N TYR A 179 1.60 2.77 5.19
CA TYR A 179 0.44 3.42 5.85
C TYR A 179 -0.81 2.53 5.85
N PRO A 180 -0.72 1.31 6.43
CA PRO A 180 -1.72 0.27 6.23
C PRO A 180 -3.09 0.62 6.81
N PHE A 181 -4.14 0.31 6.07
CA PHE A 181 -5.52 0.36 6.55
C PHE A 181 -6.06 -1.04 6.86
N VAL A 182 -5.78 -1.56 8.05
CA VAL A 182 -6.00 -2.99 8.37
C VAL A 182 -7.04 -3.25 9.47
N HIS A 183 -7.60 -2.20 10.06
CA HIS A 183 -8.52 -2.30 11.20
C HIS A 183 -9.87 -1.66 10.88
N PHE A 184 -10.95 -2.32 11.32
CA PHE A 184 -12.27 -1.72 11.38
C PHE A 184 -13.00 -2.15 12.66
N PRO A 185 -13.50 -1.20 13.48
CA PRO A 185 -13.38 0.25 13.34
C PRO A 185 -11.91 0.72 13.37
N ASN A 186 -11.62 1.86 12.71
CA ASN A 186 -10.28 2.41 12.68
C ASN A 186 -9.87 2.92 14.08
N PRO A 187 -8.70 2.53 14.62
CA PRO A 187 -8.23 3.01 15.91
C PRO A 187 -8.05 4.53 15.91
N SER A 188 -8.41 5.17 17.03
CA SER A 188 -8.16 6.60 17.23
C SER A 188 -6.67 6.90 17.38
N VAL A 189 -6.25 8.05 16.86
CA VAL A 189 -4.96 8.67 17.18
C VAL A 189 -5.07 9.55 18.44
N ASP A 190 -3.94 9.96 19.00
CA ASP A 190 -3.90 10.88 20.14
C ASP A 190 -4.58 12.22 19.84
N ASP A 191 -5.20 12.85 20.85
CA ASP A 191 -5.94 14.12 20.71
C ASP A 191 -5.12 15.26 20.10
N ALA A 192 -3.79 15.27 20.31
CA ALA A 192 -2.91 16.25 19.69
C ALA A 192 -2.80 16.04 18.18
N VAL A 193 -2.60 14.79 17.75
CA VAL A 193 -2.54 14.40 16.33
C VAL A 193 -3.91 14.64 15.68
N ALA A 194 -5.00 14.24 16.34
CA ALA A 194 -6.36 14.48 15.85
C ALA A 194 -6.62 15.96 15.56
N ARG A 195 -6.18 16.88 16.44
CA ARG A 195 -6.30 18.33 16.22
C ARG A 195 -5.49 18.82 15.04
N GLU A 196 -4.30 18.29 14.81
CA GLU A 196 -3.48 18.62 13.64
C GLU A 196 -4.13 18.13 12.34
N LEU A 197 -4.65 16.90 12.32
CA LEU A 197 -5.34 16.33 11.15
C LEU A 197 -6.59 17.13 10.75
N MET A 198 -7.29 17.71 11.72
CA MET A 198 -8.45 18.58 11.46
C MET A 198 -8.10 19.86 10.68
N THR A 199 -6.82 20.23 10.57
CA THR A 199 -6.36 21.36 9.76
C THR A 199 -6.22 21.02 8.27
N LEU A 200 -6.22 19.73 7.92
CA LEU A 200 -6.13 19.30 6.53
C LEU A 200 -7.46 19.52 5.79
N PRO A 201 -7.41 19.84 4.49
CA PRO A 201 -8.57 19.79 3.60
C PRO A 201 -9.29 18.44 3.69
N ALA A 202 -10.63 18.45 3.66
CA ALA A 202 -11.46 17.26 3.85
C ALA A 202 -11.15 16.12 2.86
N ILE A 203 -10.70 16.45 1.64
CA ILE A 203 -10.34 15.47 0.60
C ILE A 203 -9.09 14.64 0.95
N LEU A 204 -8.24 15.12 1.86
CA LEU A 204 -7.07 14.37 2.37
C LEU A 204 -7.36 13.59 3.65
N ARG A 205 -8.62 13.56 4.08
CA ARG A 205 -9.03 12.99 5.36
C ARG A 205 -9.91 11.76 5.17
N PHE A 206 -9.91 10.90 6.17
CA PHE A 206 -10.68 9.66 6.28
C PHE A 206 -11.59 9.69 7.51
N PRO A 207 -12.61 10.58 7.55
CA PRO A 207 -13.49 10.64 8.70
C PRO A 207 -14.21 9.30 8.87
N PRO A 208 -14.70 8.96 10.08
CA PRO A 208 -15.31 7.66 10.36
C PRO A 208 -16.39 7.23 9.36
N ALA A 209 -17.21 8.16 8.88
CA ALA A 209 -18.22 7.90 7.85
C ALA A 209 -17.62 7.50 6.49
N SER A 210 -16.51 8.11 6.08
CA SER A 210 -15.79 7.74 4.85
C SER A 210 -15.14 6.36 4.97
N ILE A 211 -14.56 6.04 6.12
CA ILE A 211 -14.01 4.70 6.42
C ILE A 211 -15.13 3.66 6.39
N GLU A 212 -16.27 3.93 7.03
CA GLU A 212 -17.42 3.05 7.02
C GLU A 212 -17.94 2.79 5.60
N ALA A 213 -18.08 3.84 4.79
CA ALA A 213 -18.50 3.71 3.40
C ALA A 213 -17.52 2.87 2.58
N MET A 214 -16.21 3.13 2.71
CA MET A 214 -15.15 2.37 2.04
C MET A 214 -15.18 0.89 2.42
N VAL A 215 -15.25 0.57 3.71
CA VAL A 215 -15.32 -0.83 4.17
C VAL A 215 -16.62 -1.48 3.71
N ARG A 216 -17.75 -0.76 3.72
CA ARG A 216 -19.03 -1.27 3.25
C ARG A 216 -19.00 -1.62 1.76
N THR A 217 -18.39 -0.79 0.91
CA THR A 217 -18.19 -1.11 -0.51
C THR A 217 -17.34 -2.37 -0.65
N TYR A 218 -16.25 -2.47 0.10
CA TYR A 218 -15.33 -3.60 0.03
C TYR A 218 -15.98 -4.91 0.46
N VAL A 219 -16.66 -4.95 1.60
CA VAL A 219 -17.15 -6.19 2.22
C VAL A 219 -18.62 -6.49 1.94
N GLY A 220 -19.35 -5.55 1.35
CA GLY A 220 -20.80 -5.60 1.12
C GLY A 220 -21.65 -5.42 2.38
N ARG A 221 -21.28 -6.05 3.50
CA ARG A 221 -22.01 -5.97 4.78
C ARG A 221 -21.05 -5.89 5.98
N LEU A 222 -21.25 -4.87 6.82
CA LEU A 222 -20.38 -4.58 7.97
C LEU A 222 -20.58 -5.50 9.19
N SER A 223 -21.62 -6.31 9.23
CA SER A 223 -21.83 -7.29 10.31
C SER A 223 -21.00 -8.54 10.05
N ASP A 224 -20.38 -9.09 11.10
CA ASP A 224 -19.61 -10.35 11.05
C ASP A 224 -18.45 -10.32 10.05
N LEU A 225 -17.67 -9.23 10.07
CA LEU A 225 -16.50 -9.07 9.20
C LEU A 225 -15.53 -10.25 9.37
N PRO A 226 -15.21 -10.98 8.30
CA PRO A 226 -14.20 -12.03 8.34
C PRO A 226 -12.84 -11.44 8.76
N PRO A 227 -12.04 -12.14 9.59
CA PRO A 227 -10.73 -11.62 10.01
C PRO A 227 -9.80 -11.27 8.85
N HIS A 228 -9.92 -11.95 7.70
CA HIS A 228 -9.09 -11.65 6.52
C HIS A 228 -9.57 -10.44 5.70
N ALA A 229 -10.77 -9.90 5.95
CA ALA A 229 -11.21 -8.69 5.27
C ALA A 229 -10.44 -7.47 5.81
N LEU A 230 -10.39 -7.33 7.14
CA LEU A 230 -9.59 -6.31 7.81
C LEU A 230 -8.59 -7.02 8.76
N PRO A 231 -7.39 -7.34 8.25
CA PRO A 231 -6.49 -8.33 8.87
C PRO A 231 -5.87 -7.94 10.21
N GLY A 232 -6.01 -6.69 10.65
CA GLY A 232 -5.55 -6.25 11.98
C GLY A 232 -6.33 -6.89 13.14
N ALA A 233 -7.50 -7.48 12.88
CA ALA A 233 -8.26 -8.24 13.87
C ALA A 233 -7.92 -9.75 13.89
N ALA A 234 -7.09 -10.24 12.96
CA ALA A 234 -6.73 -11.65 12.87
C ALA A 234 -5.58 -12.01 13.84
N PRO A 235 -5.41 -13.29 14.21
CA PRO A 235 -4.19 -13.73 14.88
C PRO A 235 -2.97 -13.47 14.00
N LEU A 236 -1.98 -12.71 14.50
CA LEU A 236 -0.80 -12.28 13.73
C LEU A 236 0.46 -13.15 13.98
N GLY A 237 0.38 -14.13 14.88
CA GLY A 237 1.52 -15.00 15.21
C GLY A 237 1.99 -15.81 14.01
N GLY A 238 3.30 -16.02 13.90
CA GLY A 238 3.91 -16.79 12.80
C GLY A 238 3.98 -16.05 11.46
N LEU A 239 3.70 -14.74 11.42
CA LEU A 239 4.01 -13.90 10.27
C LEU A 239 5.51 -13.61 10.18
N PRO A 240 6.04 -13.35 8.97
CA PRO A 240 7.46 -13.07 8.77
C PRO A 240 7.84 -11.68 9.30
N PRO A 241 9.14 -11.33 9.29
CA PRO A 241 9.59 -9.97 9.54
C PRO A 241 8.78 -8.96 8.72
N THR A 242 8.36 -7.87 9.37
CA THR A 242 7.41 -6.91 8.80
C THR A 242 7.90 -5.49 9.01
N SER A 243 7.96 -4.73 7.93
CA SER A 243 8.28 -3.31 7.97
C SER A 243 7.04 -2.49 7.67
N VAL A 244 6.71 -1.58 8.59
CA VAL A 244 5.51 -0.73 8.51
C VAL A 244 5.95 0.72 8.40
N MET A 245 5.54 1.38 7.32
CA MET A 245 5.67 2.81 7.15
C MET A 245 4.38 3.49 7.61
N VAL A 246 4.51 4.57 8.36
CA VAL A 246 3.41 5.33 8.96
C VAL A 246 3.48 6.75 8.40
N ALA A 247 2.37 7.30 7.90
CA ALA A 247 2.30 8.71 7.52
C ALA A 247 1.96 9.56 8.75
N GLU A 248 2.66 10.69 8.94
CA GLU A 248 2.46 11.53 10.14
C GLU A 248 1.08 12.20 10.16
N PHE A 249 0.63 12.69 9.00
CA PHE A 249 -0.62 13.42 8.80
C PHE A 249 -1.72 12.52 8.20
N ASP A 250 -2.01 11.42 8.89
CA ASP A 250 -2.94 10.38 8.43
C ASP A 250 -3.96 9.98 9.52
N GLU A 251 -5.26 10.00 9.21
CA GLU A 251 -6.31 9.52 10.12
C GLU A 251 -6.29 7.97 10.26
N LEU A 252 -5.67 7.25 9.32
CA LEU A 252 -5.44 5.79 9.37
C LEU A 252 -4.14 5.43 10.11
N ARG A 253 -3.37 6.42 10.57
CA ARG A 253 -2.16 6.23 11.38
C ARG A 253 -2.38 5.34 12.60
N GLY A 254 -3.53 5.47 13.26
CA GLY A 254 -3.89 4.63 14.41
C GLY A 254 -3.91 3.13 14.05
N SER A 255 -4.32 2.79 12.82
CA SER A 255 -4.28 1.43 12.30
C SER A 255 -2.86 0.89 12.18
N ALA A 256 -1.95 1.69 11.63
CA ALA A 256 -0.56 1.32 11.44
C ALA A 256 0.21 1.19 12.78
N GLU A 257 0.00 2.13 13.69
CA GLU A 257 0.62 2.11 15.02
C GLU A 257 0.09 0.97 15.91
N LEU A 258 -1.19 0.61 15.77
CA LEU A 258 -1.73 -0.57 16.43
C LEU A 258 -1.14 -1.84 15.83
N LEU A 259 -1.06 -1.95 14.50
CA LEU A 259 -0.47 -3.11 13.84
C LEU A 259 0.99 -3.35 14.26
N LEU A 260 1.80 -2.28 14.34
CA LEU A 260 3.18 -2.34 14.84
C LEU A 260 3.26 -3.01 16.22
N ARG A 261 2.37 -2.61 17.15
CA ARG A 261 2.29 -3.17 18.50
C ARG A 261 1.84 -4.63 18.49
N GLN A 262 0.76 -4.94 17.76
CA GLN A 262 0.22 -6.29 17.68
C GLN A 262 1.21 -7.29 17.08
N LEU A 263 1.94 -6.91 16.02
CA LEU A 263 2.96 -7.75 15.42
C LEU A 263 4.11 -8.03 16.39
N ALA A 264 4.57 -7.01 17.12
CA ALA A 264 5.61 -7.16 18.13
C ALA A 264 5.16 -8.07 19.29
N GLU A 265 3.92 -7.89 19.78
CA GLU A 265 3.31 -8.75 20.81
C GLU A 265 3.11 -10.19 20.32
N ALA A 266 2.84 -10.38 19.03
CA ALA A 266 2.76 -11.68 18.39
C ALA A 266 4.12 -12.33 18.09
N GLY A 267 5.23 -11.67 18.43
CA GLY A 267 6.59 -12.19 18.30
C GLY A 267 7.24 -12.01 16.93
N ALA A 268 6.65 -11.21 16.02
CA ALA A 268 7.28 -10.89 14.74
C ALA A 268 8.43 -9.89 14.93
N ALA A 269 9.44 -9.96 14.05
CA ALA A 269 10.44 -8.90 13.95
C ALA A 269 9.83 -7.71 13.20
N VAL A 270 9.71 -6.55 13.87
CA VAL A 270 8.99 -5.40 13.32
C VAL A 270 9.90 -4.19 13.19
N THR A 271 9.87 -3.55 12.03
CA THR A 271 10.57 -2.27 11.80
C THR A 271 9.58 -1.18 11.41
N GLY A 272 9.49 -0.12 12.21
CA GLY A 272 8.66 1.04 11.93
C GLY A 272 9.43 2.17 11.23
N TYR A 273 8.77 2.89 10.33
CA TYR A 273 9.27 4.15 9.75
C TYR A 273 8.16 5.21 9.77
N LEU A 274 8.41 6.36 10.39
CA LEU A 274 7.48 7.49 10.37
C LEU A 274 7.87 8.45 9.23
N ALA A 275 7.03 8.52 8.20
CA ALA A 275 7.15 9.47 7.11
C ALA A 275 6.67 10.85 7.58
N HIS A 276 7.63 11.68 7.94
CA HIS A 276 7.36 12.95 8.56
C HIS A 276 6.81 13.99 7.60
N GLY A 277 5.86 14.80 8.05
CA GLY A 277 5.23 15.84 7.24
C GLY A 277 4.37 15.32 6.09
N MET A 278 4.16 14.00 5.99
CA MET A 278 3.43 13.38 4.87
C MET A 278 1.99 13.06 5.24
N PRO A 279 1.03 13.33 4.33
CA PRO A 279 -0.32 12.82 4.42
C PRO A 279 -0.37 11.34 3.98
N HIS A 280 -1.52 10.69 4.20
CA HIS A 280 -1.80 9.36 3.68
C HIS A 280 -1.59 9.29 2.16
N GLY A 281 -1.09 8.16 1.65
CA GLY A 281 -0.93 7.94 0.21
C GLY A 281 0.24 8.71 -0.41
N HIS A 282 1.23 9.13 0.38
CA HIS A 282 2.34 9.95 -0.13
C HIS A 282 3.23 9.23 -1.15
N LEU A 283 3.22 7.89 -1.21
CA LEU A 283 3.91 7.17 -2.29
C LEU A 283 3.17 7.28 -3.63
N ASN A 284 1.96 7.85 -3.67
CA ASN A 284 1.31 8.24 -4.92
C ASN A 284 1.90 9.53 -5.54
N ARG A 285 3.19 9.76 -5.28
CA ARG A 285 4.01 10.89 -5.70
C ARG A 285 5.38 10.36 -6.09
N THR A 286 6.19 11.18 -6.77
CA THR A 286 7.52 10.77 -7.23
C THR A 286 8.61 11.07 -6.19
N PRO A 287 9.80 10.42 -6.28
CA PRO A 287 10.96 10.73 -5.43
C PRO A 287 11.52 12.16 -5.62
N ALA A 288 10.94 12.97 -6.51
CA ALA A 288 11.21 14.40 -6.54
C ALA A 288 10.81 15.09 -5.22
N LEU A 289 9.87 14.51 -4.45
CA LEU A 289 9.62 14.87 -3.06
C LEU A 289 10.62 14.17 -2.12
N PRO A 290 11.40 14.91 -1.31
CA PRO A 290 12.45 14.32 -0.49
C PRO A 290 12.00 13.22 0.48
N GLU A 291 10.79 13.33 1.05
CA GLU A 291 10.28 12.31 1.97
C GLU A 291 9.81 11.04 1.24
N VAL A 292 9.33 11.16 -0.01
CA VAL A 292 9.01 10.00 -0.86
C VAL A 292 10.29 9.25 -1.20
N ASP A 293 11.37 9.96 -1.53
CA ASP A 293 12.69 9.36 -1.75
C ASP A 293 13.19 8.59 -0.52
N ARG A 294 13.09 9.19 0.68
CA ARG A 294 13.45 8.52 1.93
C ARG A 294 12.58 7.30 2.22
N SER A 295 11.27 7.41 1.96
CA SER A 295 10.31 6.32 2.12
C SER A 295 10.64 5.13 1.20
N LEU A 296 10.97 5.38 -0.06
CA LEU A 296 11.44 4.36 -1.01
C LEU A 296 12.80 3.78 -0.59
N ALA A 297 13.72 4.62 -0.11
CA ALA A 297 15.01 4.17 0.41
C ALA A 297 14.87 3.25 1.64
N PHE A 298 13.90 3.53 2.52
CA PHE A 298 13.56 2.67 3.66
C PHE A 298 13.15 1.27 3.19
N PHE A 299 12.14 1.14 2.33
CA PHE A 299 11.71 -0.17 1.83
C PHE A 299 12.78 -0.88 1.01
N ALA A 300 13.52 -0.16 0.16
CA ALA A 300 14.64 -0.75 -0.56
C ALA A 300 15.71 -1.31 0.39
N ALA A 301 15.97 -0.63 1.53
CA ALA A 301 16.88 -1.14 2.54
C ALA A 301 16.39 -2.45 3.17
N GLN A 302 15.08 -2.57 3.43
CA GLN A 302 14.49 -3.82 3.95
C GLN A 302 14.58 -4.97 2.94
N LEU A 303 14.36 -4.70 1.66
CA LEU A 303 14.54 -5.71 0.61
C LEU A 303 16.00 -6.18 0.52
N ARG A 304 16.96 -5.27 0.68
CA ARG A 304 18.39 -5.60 0.65
C ARG A 304 18.85 -6.46 1.83
N THR A 305 18.07 -6.62 2.90
CA THR A 305 18.44 -7.52 4.01
C THR A 305 18.08 -8.98 3.76
N LEU A 306 17.43 -9.32 2.64
CA LEU A 306 16.99 -10.68 2.34
C LEU A 306 18.09 -11.57 1.74
N VAL A 307 19.29 -11.04 1.53
CA VAL A 307 20.48 -11.73 0.99
C VAL A 307 21.41 -12.24 2.08
#